data_AF-A0A392RHH0-F1
#
_entry.id   AF-A0A392RHH0-F1
#
_cell.length_a   1.000
_cell.length_b   1.000
_cell.length_c   1.000
_cell.angle_alpha   90.00
_cell.angle_beta   90.00
_cell.angle_gamma   90.00
#
_symmetry.space_group_name_H-M   'P 1'
#
loop_
_entity.id
_entity.type
_entity.pdbx_description
1 polymer ?
#
loop_
_entity_poly.entity_id
_entity_poly.type
_entity_poly.pdbx_seq_one_letter_code
_entity_poly.pdbx_strand_id
1 'polypeptide(L)' 'MRTAALPKFRKLYGKIEVNLEKDDVITVTLQNNYNTYSAHAKKKLVLSTTSWLGGKNDMIGIAYLVVGGVAFLFA' A
#
# COMPACT_ATOMS: atom_id res chain seq x y z
N MET A 1 -5.06 9.87 17.33
CA MET A 1 -4.43 10.10 16.00
C MET A 1 -3.14 9.30 15.93
N ARG A 2 -2.96 8.46 14.89
CA ARG A 2 -1.72 7.67 14.71
C ARG A 2 -0.82 8.34 13.67
N THR A 3 0.34 8.84 14.11
CA THR A 3 1.36 9.47 13.26
C THR A 3 2.09 8.43 12.41
N ALA A 4 2.50 8.80 11.20
CA ALA A 4 3.26 7.92 10.32
C ALA A 4 4.76 7.99 10.64
N ALA A 5 5.48 6.87 10.47
CA ALA A 5 6.92 6.81 10.70
C ALA A 5 7.77 7.35 9.54
N LEU A 6 7.18 7.44 8.34
CA LEU A 6 7.87 7.79 7.09
C LEU A 6 7.12 8.92 6.37
N PRO A 7 7.82 9.76 5.58
CA PRO A 7 7.20 10.88 4.84
C PRO A 7 6.22 10.39 3.74
N LYS A 8 6.46 9.20 3.19
CA LYS A 8 5.53 8.53 2.27
C LYS A 8 4.70 7.54 3.05
N PHE A 9 3.45 7.90 3.32
CA PHE A 9 2.54 7.07 4.08
C PHE A 9 1.19 6.91 3.38
N ARG A 10 0.42 5.93 3.84
CA ARG A 10 -0.98 5.74 3.50
C ARG A 10 -1.79 5.65 4.79
N LYS A 11 -3.01 6.19 4.75
CA LYS A 11 -3.99 6.05 5.82
C LYS A 11 -5.23 5.39 5.23
N LEU A 12 -5.87 4.52 6.02
CA LEU A 12 -7.12 3.89 5.62
C LEU A 12 -8.19 4.97 5.51
N TYR A 13 -8.80 5.10 4.33
CA TYR A 13 -9.92 6.01 4.10
C TYR A 13 -11.26 5.29 4.30
N GLY A 14 -11.36 4.06 3.81
CA GLY A 14 -12.54 3.20 3.96
C GLY A 14 -12.21 1.77 3.52
N LYS A 15 -13.13 0.85 3.80
CA LYS A 15 -13.06 -0.56 3.40
C LYS A 15 -14.31 -0.88 2.58
N ILE A 16 -14.11 -1.55 1.46
CA ILE A 16 -15.19 -2.15 0.68
C ILE A 16 -15.34 -3.58 1.20
N GLU A 17 -16.53 -3.93 1.72
CA GLU A 17 -16.77 -5.26 2.31
C GLU A 17 -17.31 -6.29 1.31
N VAL A 18 -17.58 -5.85 0.09
CA VAL A 18 -17.98 -6.71 -1.04
C VAL A 18 -16.76 -7.07 -1.89
N ASN A 19 -16.80 -8.25 -2.50
CA ASN A 19 -15.81 -8.63 -3.50
C ASN A 19 -16.09 -7.86 -4.80
N LEU A 20 -15.03 -7.34 -5.39
CA LEU A 20 -15.07 -6.67 -6.69
C LEU A 20 -14.59 -7.66 -7.74
N GLU A 21 -15.35 -7.79 -8.81
CA GLU A 21 -14.99 -8.62 -9.96
C GLU A 21 -14.18 -7.84 -10.99
N LYS A 22 -13.60 -8.58 -11.93
CA LYS A 22 -12.92 -7.96 -13.06
C LYS A 22 -13.98 -7.21 -13.88
N ASP A 23 -13.62 -6.01 -14.33
CA ASP A 23 -14.46 -5.10 -15.13
C ASP A 23 -15.55 -4.34 -14.34
N ASP A 24 -15.57 -4.46 -13.00
CA ASP A 24 -16.38 -3.59 -12.15
C ASP A 24 -15.91 -2.12 -12.23
N VAL A 25 -16.87 -1.22 -12.47
CA VAL A 25 -16.61 0.22 -12.59
C VAL A 25 -16.78 0.90 -11.23
N ILE A 26 -15.68 1.41 -10.68
CA ILE A 26 -15.67 2.14 -9.41
C ILE A 26 -15.54 3.63 -9.70
N THR A 27 -16.58 4.39 -9.40
CA THR A 27 -16.55 5.85 -9.49
C THR A 27 -16.18 6.44 -8.14
N VAL A 28 -15.07 7.18 -8.08
CA VAL A 28 -14.66 7.89 -6.87
C VAL A 28 -14.78 9.39 -7.08
N THR A 29 -15.71 10.01 -6.35
CA THR A 29 -15.85 11.46 -6.30
C THR A 29 -15.06 12.00 -5.12
N LEU A 30 -14.03 12.82 -5.40
CA LEU A 30 -13.16 13.39 -4.37
C LEU A 30 -13.33 14.91 -4.29
N GLN A 31 -13.64 15.42 -3.10
CA GLN A 31 -13.58 16.86 -2.82
C GLN A 31 -12.20 17.24 -2.28
N ASN A 32 -11.54 18.20 -2.94
CA ASN A 32 -10.20 18.63 -2.56
C ASN A 32 -10.22 19.76 -1.51
N ASN A 33 -10.44 19.41 -0.25
CA ASN A 33 -10.47 20.38 0.86
C ASN A 33 -9.10 20.63 1.52
N TYR A 34 -8.05 19.91 1.10
CA TYR A 34 -6.71 19.99 1.72
C TYR A 34 -5.64 20.26 0.68
N ASN A 35 -5.30 21.52 0.44
CA ASN A 35 -4.34 21.90 -0.60
C ASN A 35 -2.91 21.55 -0.21
N THR A 36 -2.21 20.78 -1.06
CA THR A 36 -0.81 20.36 -0.81
C THR A 36 0.23 21.18 -1.59
N TYR A 37 -0.22 22.22 -2.28
CA TYR A 37 0.63 23.02 -3.18
C TYR A 37 1.76 23.73 -2.45
N SER A 38 1.49 24.27 -1.26
CA SER A 38 2.50 24.96 -0.43
C SER A 38 3.60 24.04 0.09
N ALA A 39 3.30 22.75 0.24
CA ALA A 39 4.24 21.75 0.74
C ALA A 39 4.84 20.87 -0.36
N HIS A 40 4.53 21.15 -1.63
CA HIS A 40 4.89 20.34 -2.80
C HIS A 40 4.58 18.83 -2.63
N ALA A 41 3.55 18.50 -1.84
CA ALA A 41 3.23 17.11 -1.50
C ALA A 41 2.26 16.49 -2.51
N LYS A 42 2.45 15.20 -2.78
CA LYS A 42 1.62 14.42 -3.71
C LYS A 42 0.52 13.69 -2.95
N LYS A 43 -0.72 13.81 -3.44
CA LYS A 43 -1.89 13.04 -2.94
C LYS A 43 -2.29 12.00 -3.96
N LYS A 44 -2.69 10.82 -3.47
CA LYS A 44 -3.21 9.74 -4.30
C LYS A 44 -4.20 8.91 -3.50
N LEU A 45 -5.25 8.45 -4.18
CA LEU A 45 -6.11 7.39 -3.71
C LEU A 45 -5.52 6.05 -4.17
N VAL A 46 -5.50 5.05 -3.30
CA VAL A 46 -5.00 3.72 -3.63
C VAL A 46 -6.05 2.71 -3.22
N LEU A 47 -6.57 1.96 -4.20
CA LEU A 47 -7.37 0.78 -3.96
C LEU A 47 -6.43 -0.43 -3.88
N SER A 48 -6.56 -1.22 -2.83
CA SER A 48 -5.72 -2.41 -2.62
C SER A 48 -6.43 -3.43 -1.77
N THR A 49 -6.20 -4.70 -2.07
CA THR A 49 -6.57 -5.82 -1.19
C THR A 49 -5.49 -6.04 -0.13
N THR A 50 -5.87 -6.71 0.96
CA THR A 50 -4.94 -7.08 2.05
C THR A 50 -4.82 -8.59 2.11
N SER A 51 -3.60 -9.07 2.28
CA SER A 51 -3.29 -10.46 2.62
C SER A 51 -3.02 -10.59 4.12
N TRP A 52 -2.72 -11.80 4.59
CA TRP A 52 -2.33 -12.03 5.99
C TRP A 52 -1.05 -11.26 6.39
N LEU A 53 -0.12 -11.04 5.45
CA LEU A 53 1.10 -10.22 5.62
C LEU A 53 0.84 -8.72 5.44
N GLY A 54 -0.41 -8.32 5.26
CA GLY A 54 -0.81 -6.95 4.95
C GLY A 54 -0.88 -6.68 3.44
N GLY A 55 -0.65 -5.43 3.05
CA GLY A 55 -0.68 -5.01 1.65
C GLY A 55 0.56 -5.47 0.87
N LYS A 56 0.52 -5.32 -0.46
CA LYS A 56 1.63 -5.71 -1.36
C LYS A 56 2.99 -5.15 -0.92
N ASN A 57 3.93 -6.04 -0.61
CA ASN A 57 5.33 -5.75 -0.34
C ASN A 57 6.21 -6.99 -0.61
N ASP A 58 6.99 -6.97 -1.69
CA ASP A 58 7.78 -8.13 -2.13
C ASP A 58 9.12 -8.25 -1.36
N MET A 59 9.50 -7.24 -0.58
CA MET A 59 10.80 -7.18 0.11
C MET A 59 11.01 -8.37 1.06
N ILE A 60 9.96 -8.78 1.79
CA ILE A 60 10.06 -9.89 2.74
C ILE A 60 10.37 -11.19 1.98
N GLY A 61 9.63 -11.49 0.92
CA GLY A 61 9.87 -12.70 0.11
C GLY A 61 11.28 -12.73 -0.48
N ILE A 62 11.73 -11.60 -1.05
CA ILE A 62 13.09 -11.47 -1.59
C ILE A 62 14.14 -11.68 -0.49
N ALA A 63 13.96 -11.09 0.70
CA ALA A 63 14.91 -11.24 1.80
C ALA A 63 15.07 -12.71 2.22
N TYR A 64 13.97 -13.46 2.34
CA TYR A 64 14.03 -14.88 2.68
C TYR A 64 14.70 -15.72 1.60
N LEU A 65 14.41 -15.46 0.32
CA LEU A 65 15.05 -16.18 -0.80
C LEU A 65 16.55 -15.90 -0.87
N VAL A 66 16.98 -14.66 -0.65
CA VAL A 66 18.40 -14.28 -0.65
C VAL A 66 19.13 -14.94 0.50
N VAL A 67 18.60 -14.85 1.73
CA VAL A 67 19.25 -15.45 2.91
C VAL A 67 19.31 -16.97 2.78
N GLY A 68 18.21 -17.61 2.35
CA GLY A 68 18.17 -19.05 2.12
C GLY A 68 19.11 -19.50 1.01
N GLY A 69 19.18 -18.75 -0.11
CA GLY A 69 20.08 -19.02 -1.22
C GLY A 69 21.55 -18.89 -0.81
N VAL A 70 21.91 -17.85 -0.04
CA VAL A 70 23.26 -17.68 0.49
C VAL A 70 23.62 -18.81 1.44
N ALA A 71 22.73 -19.17 2.37
CA ALA A 71 22.96 -20.28 3.29
C ALA A 71 23.16 -21.61 2.57
N PHE A 72 22.39 -21.86 1.50
CA PHE A 72 22.53 -23.04 0.67
C PHE A 72 23.86 -23.08 -0.10
N LEU A 73 24.36 -21.93 -0.58
CA LEU A 73 25.65 -21.86 -1.28
C LEU A 73 26.85 -22.09 -0.37
N PHE A 74 26.72 -21.79 0.92
CA PHE A 74 27.77 -22.01 1.93
C PHE A 74 27.62 -23.33 2.70
N ALA A 75 26.57 -24.11 2.41
CA ALA A 75 26.36 -25.45 2.95
C ALA A 75 27.13 -26.49 2.13
#